data_AF-A0A9E0X3B8-F1
#
_entry.id   AF-A0A9E0X3B8-F1
#
_cell.length_a   1.000
_cell.length_b   1.000
_cell.length_c   1.000
_cell.angle_alpha   90.00
_cell.angle_beta   90.00
_cell.angle_gamma   90.00
#
_symmetry.space_group_name_H-M   'P 1'
#
loop_
_entity.id
_entity.type
_entity.pdbx_description
1 polymer ?
#
loop_
_entity_poly.entity_id
_entity_poly.type
_entity_poly.pdbx_seq_one_letter_code
_entity_poly.pdbx_strand_id
1 'polypeptide(L)'
;MRMAGFETTQWSMILASAGNDAGSDEALARLCHCYRTPVLAYLRSRGLAREEAEDLTQSFFAHLLSQRLHQRADPDKGSFRAFLLSALKHFVISEQRRVGAARRGGGAIHVVLDASVEPASAPTPEEVFERVWAQTVVARAVSALRAEAAAAGKAELFAALGEFLFESPDGQDYALVSQRFGMSRNTVAVAVHRLRERLQQLVSAEVGCTLGDPGGIRAEVEAIQAAVGQPAPM
;
A
#
# COMPACT_ATOMS: atom_id res chain seq x y z
N MET A 1 15.01 8.19 29.08
CA MET A 1 14.91 6.72 28.93
C MET A 1 15.33 6.38 27.52
N ARG A 2 16.35 5.52 27.35
CA ARG A 2 17.00 5.25 26.05
C ARG A 2 16.01 4.65 25.05
N MET A 3 15.81 5.32 23.91
CA MET A 3 15.13 4.73 22.75
C MET A 3 16.11 3.72 22.12
N ALA A 4 15.93 2.45 22.45
CA ALA A 4 16.64 1.34 21.82
C ALA A 4 16.34 1.37 20.30
N GLY A 5 17.40 1.14 19.51
CA GLY A 5 17.46 1.43 18.07
C GLY A 5 16.26 0.97 17.27
N PHE A 6 15.66 1.92 16.55
CA PHE A 6 14.73 1.60 15.47
C PHE A 6 15.53 0.89 14.37
N GLU A 7 15.12 -0.34 14.09
CA GLU A 7 15.65 -1.16 13.01
C GLU A 7 15.60 -0.38 11.70
N THR A 8 16.72 -0.41 10.97
CA THR A 8 16.90 0.21 9.66
C THR A 8 15.72 -0.19 8.78
N THR A 9 14.88 0.77 8.40
CA THR A 9 13.69 0.52 7.60
C THR A 9 14.08 -0.13 6.26
N GLN A 10 13.22 -0.95 5.64
CA GLN A 10 13.55 -1.61 4.36
C GLN A 10 13.95 -0.63 3.27
N TRP A 11 13.36 0.56 3.25
CA TRP A 11 13.78 1.65 2.39
C TRP A 11 15.20 2.16 2.69
N SER A 12 15.53 2.37 3.97
CA SER A 12 16.89 2.71 4.39
C SER A 12 17.88 1.56 4.17
N MET A 13 17.43 0.30 4.22
CA MET A 13 18.23 -0.86 3.84
C MET A 13 18.50 -0.90 2.33
N ILE A 14 17.49 -0.62 1.49
CA ILE A 14 17.64 -0.55 0.02
C ILE A 14 18.57 0.60 -0.39
N LEU A 15 18.51 1.73 0.31
CA LEU A 15 19.42 2.86 0.10
C LEU A 15 20.82 2.61 0.66
N ALA A 16 20.94 1.94 1.82
CA ALA A 16 22.22 1.59 2.42
C ALA A 16 22.94 0.48 1.62
N SER A 17 22.19 -0.42 0.99
CA SER A 17 22.71 -1.44 0.11
C SER A 17 22.98 -0.87 -1.28
N ALA A 18 24.04 -0.07 -1.42
CA ALA A 18 24.54 0.36 -2.73
C ALA A 18 25.13 -0.81 -3.56
N GLY A 19 25.15 -2.05 -3.07
CA GLY A 19 25.67 -3.19 -3.80
C GLY A 19 25.22 -4.54 -3.25
N ASN A 20 24.51 -5.31 -4.09
CA ASN A 20 24.61 -6.76 -4.27
C ASN A 20 24.52 -7.71 -3.05
N ASP A 21 23.87 -7.31 -1.96
CA ASP A 21 23.62 -8.19 -0.82
C ASP A 21 22.21 -8.80 -0.89
N ALA A 22 22.08 -10.08 -0.48
CA ALA A 22 20.83 -10.84 -0.55
C ALA A 22 19.64 -10.18 0.20
N GLY A 23 19.91 -9.40 1.25
CA GLY A 23 18.88 -8.64 1.98
C GLY A 23 18.31 -7.45 1.18
N SER A 24 19.08 -6.89 0.24
CA SER A 24 18.64 -5.81 -0.65
C SER A 24 17.61 -6.32 -1.66
N ASP A 25 17.89 -7.48 -2.27
CA ASP A 25 17.02 -8.11 -3.26
C ASP A 25 15.68 -8.53 -2.64
N GLU A 26 15.68 -9.06 -1.43
CA GLU A 26 14.45 -9.43 -0.71
C GLU A 26 13.62 -8.19 -0.37
N ALA A 27 14.25 -7.13 0.14
CA ALA A 27 13.57 -5.88 0.44
C ALA A 27 12.96 -5.25 -0.84
N LEU A 28 13.70 -5.28 -1.95
CA LEU A 28 13.25 -4.76 -3.23
C LEU A 28 12.10 -5.58 -3.84
N ALA A 29 12.15 -6.91 -3.72
CA ALA A 29 11.08 -7.80 -4.13
C ALA A 29 9.80 -7.54 -3.31
N ARG A 30 9.93 -7.35 -2.00
CA ARG A 30 8.80 -6.97 -1.13
C ARG A 30 8.22 -5.62 -1.54
N LEU A 31 9.04 -4.60 -1.81
CA LEU A 31 8.55 -3.30 -2.29
C LEU A 31 7.80 -3.44 -3.62
N CYS A 32 8.36 -4.15 -4.59
CA CYS A 32 7.68 -4.37 -5.87
C CYS A 32 6.32 -5.06 -5.66
N HIS A 33 6.28 -6.05 -4.75
CA HIS A 33 5.03 -6.71 -4.38
C HIS A 33 4.04 -5.79 -3.68
N CYS A 34 4.49 -4.87 -2.81
CA CYS A 34 3.64 -3.84 -2.19
C CYS A 34 2.98 -2.91 -3.21
N TYR A 35 3.74 -2.48 -4.21
CA TYR A 35 3.30 -1.42 -5.11
C TYR A 35 2.73 -1.91 -6.45
N ARG A 36 2.79 -3.22 -6.76
CA ARG A 36 2.22 -3.75 -8.00
C ARG A 36 0.74 -3.40 -8.17
N THR A 37 -0.08 -3.66 -7.14
CA THR A 37 -1.53 -3.41 -7.20
C THR A 37 -1.86 -1.92 -7.31
N PRO A 38 -1.25 -1.02 -6.52
CA PRO A 38 -1.41 0.43 -6.70
C PRO A 38 -1.02 0.93 -8.10
N VAL A 39 0.12 0.49 -8.63
CA VAL A 39 0.58 0.87 -9.98
C VAL A 39 -0.40 0.40 -11.05
N LEU A 40 -0.88 -0.83 -10.96
CA LEU A 40 -1.88 -1.35 -11.90
C LEU A 40 -3.17 -0.53 -11.83
N ALA A 41 -3.65 -0.21 -10.63
CA ALA A 41 -4.86 0.60 -10.44
C ALA A 41 -4.72 2.01 -11.04
N TYR A 42 -3.56 2.66 -10.85
CA TYR A 42 -3.22 3.95 -11.47
C TYR A 42 -3.30 3.91 -13.00
N LEU A 43 -2.76 2.84 -13.60
CA LEU A 43 -2.79 2.67 -15.05
C LEU A 43 -4.21 2.39 -15.55
N ARG A 44 -4.99 1.61 -14.80
CA ARG A 44 -6.40 1.35 -15.12
C ARG A 44 -7.28 2.58 -15.02
N SER A 45 -7.07 3.44 -14.02
CA SER A 45 -7.82 4.71 -13.89
C SER A 45 -7.48 5.71 -14.98
N ARG A 46 -6.38 5.51 -15.70
CA ARG A 46 -6.03 6.27 -16.92
C ARG A 46 -6.70 5.74 -18.20
N GLY A 47 -7.60 4.77 -18.08
CA GLY A 47 -8.36 4.23 -19.22
C GLY A 47 -7.68 3.08 -19.97
N LEU A 48 -6.55 2.55 -19.48
CA LEU A 48 -5.91 1.39 -20.10
C LEU A 48 -6.75 0.12 -19.93
N ALA A 49 -6.78 -0.71 -20.98
CA ALA A 49 -7.35 -2.05 -20.88
C ALA A 49 -6.55 -2.88 -19.87
N ARG A 50 -7.17 -3.92 -19.30
CA ARG A 50 -6.55 -4.73 -18.24
C ARG A 50 -5.20 -5.30 -18.67
N GLU A 51 -5.14 -5.90 -19.86
CA GLU A 51 -3.93 -6.53 -20.39
C GLU A 51 -2.82 -5.50 -20.63
N GLU A 52 -3.15 -4.36 -21.24
CA GLU A 52 -2.19 -3.25 -21.46
C GLU A 52 -1.65 -2.69 -20.15
N ALA A 53 -2.52 -2.56 -19.14
CA ALA A 53 -2.13 -2.07 -17.81
C ALA A 53 -1.23 -3.08 -17.09
N GLU A 54 -1.48 -4.39 -17.22
CA GLU A 54 -0.63 -5.45 -16.67
C GLU A 54 0.78 -5.44 -17.31
N ASP A 55 0.84 -5.36 -18.64
CA ASP A 55 2.10 -5.31 -19.39
C ASP A 55 2.91 -4.05 -19.07
N LEU A 56 2.24 -2.89 -18.99
CA LEU A 56 2.88 -1.62 -18.68
C LEU A 56 3.33 -1.56 -17.21
N THR A 57 2.59 -2.19 -16.30
CA THR A 57 3.02 -2.38 -14.90
C THR A 57 4.31 -3.19 -14.84
N GLN A 58 4.38 -4.32 -15.55
CA GLN A 58 5.59 -5.14 -15.60
C GLN A 58 6.77 -4.38 -16.20
N SER A 59 6.53 -3.66 -17.30
CA SER A 59 7.55 -2.83 -17.96
C SER A 59 8.06 -1.72 -17.04
N PHE A 60 7.18 -1.09 -16.26
CA PHE A 60 7.56 -0.08 -15.28
C PHE A 60 8.50 -0.63 -14.22
N PHE A 61 8.16 -1.77 -13.58
CA PHE A 61 9.04 -2.37 -12.57
C PHE A 61 10.36 -2.87 -13.19
N ALA A 62 10.33 -3.45 -14.39
CA ALA A 62 11.56 -3.83 -15.09
C ALA A 62 12.46 -2.61 -15.36
N HIS A 63 11.87 -1.47 -15.75
CA HIS A 63 12.59 -0.20 -15.92
C HIS A 63 13.14 0.34 -14.60
N LEU A 64 12.33 0.35 -13.54
CA LEU A 64 12.71 0.80 -12.19
C LEU A 64 13.93 0.04 -11.66
N LEU A 65 13.95 -1.28 -11.87
CA LEU A 65 15.02 -2.18 -11.43
C LEU A 65 16.27 -2.03 -12.32
N SER A 66 16.12 -2.12 -13.65
CA SER A 66 17.24 -2.07 -14.59
C SER A 66 17.98 -0.72 -14.58
N GLN A 67 17.24 0.38 -14.46
CA GLN A 67 17.82 1.73 -14.36
C GLN A 67 18.21 2.12 -12.93
N ARG A 68 18.02 1.21 -11.96
CA ARG A 68 18.29 1.44 -10.55
C ARG A 68 17.68 2.75 -10.03
N LEU A 69 16.48 3.09 -10.51
CA LEU A 69 15.82 4.35 -10.15
C LEU A 69 15.57 4.44 -8.65
N HIS A 70 15.34 3.29 -8.00
CA HIS A 70 15.25 3.19 -6.55
C HIS A 70 16.48 3.74 -5.81
N GLN A 71 17.68 3.70 -6.40
CA GLN A 71 18.90 4.28 -5.79
C GLN A 71 18.94 5.82 -5.85
N ARG A 72 18.10 6.43 -6.71
CA ARG A 72 18.04 7.90 -6.87
C ARG A 72 17.06 8.57 -5.93
N ALA A 73 16.27 7.77 -5.23
CA ALA A 73 15.26 8.28 -4.32
C ALA A 73 15.92 8.68 -3.01
N ASP A 74 15.41 9.75 -2.44
CA ASP A 74 16.06 10.47 -1.35
C ASP A 74 15.05 10.55 -0.19
N PRO A 75 15.31 9.89 0.95
CA PRO A 75 14.44 9.92 2.13
C PRO A 75 14.11 11.33 2.61
N ASP A 76 15.07 12.26 2.46
CA ASP A 76 14.91 13.63 2.92
C ASP A 76 13.98 14.44 2.01
N LYS A 77 13.68 13.92 0.81
CA LYS A 77 12.77 14.55 -0.17
C LYS A 77 11.34 14.01 -0.12
N GLY A 78 11.06 13.02 0.73
CA GLY A 78 9.71 12.51 0.96
C GLY A 78 9.64 10.97 0.98
N SER A 79 8.41 10.45 1.06
CA SER A 79 8.18 9.02 1.13
C SER A 79 8.48 8.31 -0.19
N PHE A 80 8.88 7.03 -0.11
CA PHE A 80 9.10 6.20 -1.30
C PHE A 80 7.88 6.15 -2.21
N ARG A 81 6.67 6.20 -1.62
CA ARG A 81 5.40 6.29 -2.33
C ARG A 81 5.33 7.48 -3.28
N ALA A 82 5.65 8.69 -2.78
CA ALA A 82 5.65 9.91 -3.59
C ALA A 82 6.72 9.86 -4.70
N PHE A 83 7.90 9.31 -4.39
CA PHE A 83 8.94 9.05 -5.39
C PHE A 83 8.44 8.07 -6.48
N LEU A 84 7.85 6.95 -6.10
CA LEU A 84 7.40 5.91 -7.01
C LEU A 84 6.28 6.42 -7.93
N LEU A 85 5.32 7.16 -7.38
CA LEU A 85 4.26 7.79 -8.16
C LEU A 85 4.83 8.80 -9.17
N SER A 86 5.82 9.60 -8.77
CA SER A 86 6.51 10.52 -9.68
C SER A 86 7.28 9.79 -10.78
N ALA A 87 7.98 8.70 -10.43
CA ALA A 87 8.68 7.85 -11.38
C ALA A 87 7.71 7.18 -12.39
N LEU A 88 6.57 6.70 -11.91
CA LEU A 88 5.51 6.11 -12.74
C LEU A 88 4.97 7.13 -13.74
N LYS A 89 4.68 8.36 -13.30
CA LYS A 89 4.22 9.45 -14.18
C LYS A 89 5.22 9.72 -15.30
N HIS A 90 6.50 9.86 -14.97
CA HIS A 90 7.55 10.07 -15.95
C HIS A 90 7.70 8.89 -16.91
N PHE A 91 7.61 7.66 -16.41
CA PHE A 91 7.65 6.45 -17.22
C PHE A 91 6.51 6.41 -18.24
N VAL A 92 5.27 6.66 -17.81
CA VAL A 92 4.11 6.67 -18.71
C VAL A 92 4.25 7.75 -19.79
N ILE A 93 4.69 8.96 -19.42
CA ILE A 93 4.94 10.04 -20.39
C ILE A 93 6.04 9.64 -21.39
N SER A 94 7.10 8.98 -20.92
CA SER A 94 8.20 8.50 -21.76
C SER A 94 7.73 7.44 -22.76
N GLU A 95 6.94 6.46 -22.31
CA GLU A 95 6.41 5.41 -23.17
C GLU A 95 5.46 5.95 -24.25
N GLN A 96 4.61 6.92 -23.89
CA GLN A 96 3.76 7.61 -24.87
C GLN A 96 4.60 8.34 -25.94
N ARG A 97 5.68 9.02 -25.53
CA ARG A 97 6.60 9.68 -26.47
C ARG A 97 7.33 8.68 -27.35
N ARG A 98 7.76 7.53 -26.82
CA ARG A 98 8.44 6.45 -27.55
C ARG A 98 7.53 5.85 -28.61
N VAL A 99 6.30 5.51 -28.24
CA VAL A 99 5.27 5.01 -29.18
C VAL A 99 4.95 6.07 -30.24
N GLY A 100 4.80 7.34 -29.86
CA GLY A 100 4.57 8.44 -30.79
C GLY A 100 5.73 8.69 -31.75
N ALA A 101 6.98 8.54 -31.30
CA ALA A 101 8.18 8.67 -32.13
C ALA A 101 8.34 7.51 -33.12
N ALA A 102 8.10 6.27 -32.67
CA ALA A 102 8.11 5.09 -33.53
C ALA A 102 7.06 5.18 -34.66
N ARG A 103 5.91 5.78 -34.36
CA ARG A 103 4.81 5.97 -35.32
C ARG A 103 5.03 7.05 -36.37
N ARG A 104 5.92 8.01 -36.12
CA ARG A 104 6.34 8.97 -37.18
C ARG A 104 7.16 8.29 -38.29
N GLY A 105 7.58 7.03 -38.10
CA GLY A 105 8.24 6.20 -39.11
C GLY A 105 7.38 5.12 -39.77
N GLY A 106 6.14 4.88 -39.32
CA GLY A 106 5.27 3.82 -39.84
C GLY A 106 3.82 4.01 -39.39
N GLY A 107 2.93 4.30 -40.34
CA GLY A 107 1.57 4.79 -40.08
C GLY A 107 0.63 3.83 -39.33
N ALA A 108 -0.16 4.44 -38.43
CA ALA A 108 -1.48 4.03 -37.90
C ALA A 108 -1.63 3.34 -36.52
N ILE A 109 -2.81 3.65 -35.94
CA ILE A 109 -3.52 3.27 -34.70
C ILE A 109 -3.16 4.04 -33.42
N HIS A 110 -3.90 5.09 -33.09
CA HIS A 110 -3.80 5.78 -31.80
C HIS A 110 -4.11 4.85 -30.59
N VAL A 111 -3.24 4.86 -29.58
CA VAL A 111 -3.67 4.71 -28.18
C VAL A 111 -3.44 6.09 -27.58
N VAL A 112 -4.40 6.99 -27.80
CA VAL A 112 -4.48 8.20 -26.98
C VAL A 112 -4.92 7.68 -25.62
N LEU A 113 -4.01 7.73 -24.65
CA LEU A 113 -4.44 7.74 -23.26
C LEU A 113 -5.21 9.06 -23.12
N ASP A 114 -6.52 8.98 -23.31
CA ASP A 114 -7.38 10.16 -23.34
C ASP A 114 -7.09 10.94 -22.07
N ALA A 115 -6.74 12.21 -22.23
CA ALA A 115 -6.90 13.18 -21.15
C ALA A 115 -8.40 13.44 -21.06
N SER A 116 -9.17 12.39 -20.78
CA SER A 116 -10.59 12.49 -20.57
C SER A 116 -10.76 13.51 -19.47
N VAL A 117 -11.54 14.56 -19.79
CA VAL A 117 -11.96 15.57 -18.83
C VAL A 117 -12.55 14.82 -17.66
N GLU A 118 -11.80 14.74 -16.57
CA GLU A 118 -12.23 14.12 -15.33
C GLU A 118 -13.58 14.74 -14.98
N PRO A 119 -14.67 13.95 -14.85
CA PRO A 119 -15.86 14.46 -14.19
C PRO A 119 -15.38 15.06 -12.86
N ALA A 120 -15.82 16.25 -12.48
CA ALA A 120 -15.36 16.93 -11.26
C ALA A 120 -15.57 16.12 -9.95
N SER A 121 -16.18 14.93 -10.05
CA SER A 121 -16.48 13.98 -8.98
C SER A 121 -15.72 12.63 -9.09
N ALA A 122 -14.97 12.36 -10.16
CA ALA A 122 -14.20 11.12 -10.27
C ALA A 122 -12.84 11.26 -9.54
N PRO A 123 -12.36 10.23 -8.84
CA PRO A 123 -11.06 10.28 -8.20
C PRO A 123 -9.95 10.26 -9.26
N THR A 124 -9.00 11.17 -9.12
CA THR A 124 -7.82 11.24 -9.99
C THR A 124 -7.01 9.94 -9.91
N PRO A 125 -6.21 9.59 -10.95
CA PRO A 125 -5.35 8.41 -10.91
C PRO A 125 -4.43 8.37 -9.69
N GLU A 126 -3.90 9.52 -9.28
CA GLU A 126 -3.13 9.69 -8.06
C GLU A 126 -3.94 9.29 -6.81
N GLU A 127 -5.18 9.78 -6.65
CA GLU A 127 -6.04 9.40 -5.53
C GLU A 127 -6.43 7.91 -5.55
N VAL A 128 -6.61 7.32 -6.73
CA VAL A 128 -6.84 5.88 -6.89
C VAL A 128 -5.61 5.08 -6.43
N PHE A 129 -4.42 5.50 -6.83
CA PHE A 129 -3.16 4.89 -6.41
C PHE A 129 -3.01 4.91 -4.88
N GLU A 130 -3.22 6.08 -4.27
CA GLU A 130 -3.14 6.28 -2.81
C GLU A 130 -4.12 5.38 -2.06
N ARG A 131 -5.37 5.34 -2.52
CA ARG A 131 -6.44 4.53 -1.94
C ARG A 131 -6.14 3.04 -2.01
N VAL A 132 -5.75 2.55 -3.18
CA VAL A 132 -5.43 1.12 -3.38
C VAL A 132 -4.18 0.72 -2.61
N TRP A 133 -3.20 1.62 -2.48
CA TRP A 133 -2.05 1.41 -1.61
C TRP A 133 -2.47 1.26 -0.15
N ALA A 134 -3.25 2.21 0.38
CA ALA A 134 -3.74 2.16 1.75
C ALA A 134 -4.54 0.87 2.04
N GLN A 135 -5.42 0.48 1.13
CA GLN A 135 -6.17 -0.78 1.21
C GLN A 135 -5.25 -2.01 1.22
N THR A 136 -4.22 -2.02 0.37
CA THR A 136 -3.25 -3.13 0.31
C THR A 136 -2.48 -3.27 1.62
N VAL A 137 -2.05 -2.15 2.20
CA VAL A 137 -1.35 -2.12 3.50
C VAL A 137 -2.26 -2.66 4.62
N VAL A 138 -3.50 -2.15 4.72
CA VAL A 138 -4.45 -2.60 5.74
C VAL A 138 -4.80 -4.08 5.57
N ALA A 139 -5.05 -4.54 4.34
CA ALA A 139 -5.36 -5.94 4.06
C ALA A 139 -4.24 -6.88 4.51
N ARG A 140 -2.98 -6.51 4.28
CA ARG A 140 -1.82 -7.29 4.74
C ARG A 140 -1.70 -7.31 6.25
N ALA A 141 -1.86 -6.16 6.90
CA ALA A 141 -1.84 -6.07 8.35
C ALA A 141 -2.95 -6.93 9.00
N VAL A 142 -4.17 -6.91 8.45
CA VAL A 142 -5.27 -7.78 8.89
C VAL A 142 -4.95 -9.26 8.65
N SER A 143 -4.35 -9.60 7.51
CA SER A 143 -3.95 -10.98 7.21
C SER A 143 -2.88 -11.49 8.18
N ALA A 144 -1.90 -10.66 8.53
CA ALA A 144 -0.89 -10.98 9.53
C ALA A 144 -1.52 -11.15 10.92
N LEU A 145 -2.43 -10.26 11.31
CA LEU A 145 -3.15 -10.35 12.59
C LEU A 145 -4.00 -11.64 12.67
N ARG A 146 -4.66 -12.02 11.57
CA ARG A 146 -5.41 -13.28 11.47
C ARG A 146 -4.48 -14.48 11.66
N ALA A 147 -3.29 -14.47 11.05
CA ALA A 147 -2.31 -15.54 11.18
C ALA A 147 -1.79 -15.65 12.63
N GLU A 148 -1.50 -14.53 13.29
CA GLU A 148 -1.12 -14.49 14.72
C GLU A 148 -2.22 -15.08 15.61
N ALA A 149 -3.49 -14.69 15.37
CA ALA A 149 -4.62 -15.22 16.11
C ALA A 149 -4.80 -16.73 15.90
N ALA A 150 -4.61 -17.22 14.66
CA ALA A 150 -4.69 -18.65 14.34
C ALA A 150 -3.58 -19.45 15.04
N ALA A 151 -2.34 -18.96 15.00
CA ALA A 151 -1.20 -19.58 15.70
C ALA A 151 -1.41 -19.64 17.22
N ALA A 152 -2.12 -18.66 17.79
CA ALA A 152 -2.50 -18.64 19.21
C ALA A 152 -3.75 -19.47 19.55
N GLY A 153 -4.34 -20.20 18.59
CA GLY A 153 -5.57 -20.97 18.79
C GLY A 153 -6.83 -20.12 18.96
N LYS A 154 -6.79 -18.85 18.55
CA LYS A 154 -7.84 -17.83 18.73
C LYS A 154 -8.50 -17.42 17.41
N ALA A 155 -8.46 -18.26 16.38
CA ALA A 155 -9.02 -17.96 15.06
C ALA A 155 -10.51 -17.62 15.12
N GLU A 156 -11.31 -18.42 15.85
CA GLU A 156 -12.76 -18.19 16.03
C GLU A 156 -13.06 -16.88 16.75
N LEU A 157 -12.29 -16.55 17.79
CA LEU A 157 -12.43 -15.28 18.51
C LEU A 157 -12.07 -14.10 17.60
N PHE A 158 -11.01 -14.22 16.81
CA PHE A 158 -10.64 -13.19 15.84
C PHE A 158 -11.72 -12.99 14.77
N ALA A 159 -12.31 -14.08 14.25
CA ALA A 159 -13.39 -13.99 13.28
C ALA A 159 -14.61 -13.23 13.85
N ALA A 160 -14.96 -13.49 15.12
CA ALA A 160 -16.07 -12.80 15.78
C ALA A 160 -15.78 -11.34 16.16
N LEU A 161 -14.51 -10.97 16.37
CA LEU A 161 -14.10 -9.61 16.72
C LEU A 161 -13.66 -8.77 15.51
N GLY A 162 -13.51 -9.40 14.33
CA GLY A 162 -12.91 -8.77 13.16
C GLY A 162 -13.69 -7.56 12.64
N GLU A 163 -15.03 -7.61 12.70
CA GLU A 163 -15.92 -6.51 12.29
C GLU A 163 -15.73 -5.29 13.20
N PHE A 164 -15.49 -5.53 14.50
CA PHE A 164 -15.27 -4.49 15.50
C PHE A 164 -13.90 -3.81 15.39
N LEU A 165 -13.06 -4.18 14.42
CA LEU A 165 -11.80 -3.48 14.15
C LEU A 165 -12.04 -2.19 13.35
N PHE A 166 -13.06 -2.19 12.50
CA PHE A 166 -13.38 -1.08 11.60
C PHE A 166 -14.64 -0.34 12.00
N GLU A 167 -15.58 -1.04 12.64
CA GLU A 167 -16.84 -0.46 13.12
C GLU A 167 -16.76 -0.14 14.61
N SER A 168 -17.55 0.82 15.08
CA SER A 168 -17.73 1.09 16.50
C SER A 168 -18.83 0.18 17.03
N PRO A 169 -18.49 -0.98 17.65
CA PRO A 169 -19.50 -1.91 18.15
C PRO A 169 -20.37 -1.28 19.24
N ASP A 170 -21.62 -1.67 19.27
CA ASP A 170 -22.54 -1.27 20.34
C ASP A 170 -22.49 -2.25 21.54
N GLY A 171 -23.33 -1.98 22.55
CA GLY A 171 -23.40 -2.83 23.75
C GLY A 171 -24.01 -4.22 23.52
N GLN A 172 -24.76 -4.42 22.44
CA GLN A 172 -25.40 -5.69 22.05
C GLN A 172 -24.41 -6.58 21.30
N ASP A 173 -23.57 -5.99 20.45
CA ASP A 173 -22.49 -6.67 19.74
C ASP A 173 -21.53 -7.39 20.71
N TYR A 174 -21.12 -6.70 21.78
CA TYR A 174 -20.30 -7.31 22.83
C TYR A 174 -21.04 -8.38 23.63
N ALA A 175 -22.36 -8.30 23.76
CA ALA A 175 -23.16 -9.30 24.46
C ALA A 175 -23.23 -10.62 23.66
N LEU A 176 -23.34 -10.56 22.34
CA LEU A 176 -23.35 -11.74 21.46
C LEU A 176 -22.02 -12.50 21.53
N VAL A 177 -20.89 -11.78 21.46
CA VAL A 177 -19.56 -12.39 21.56
C VAL A 177 -19.29 -12.91 22.99
N SER A 178 -19.74 -12.17 24.01
CA SER A 178 -19.67 -12.58 25.41
C SER A 178 -20.35 -13.92 25.65
N GLN A 179 -21.57 -14.12 25.11
CA GLN A 179 -22.30 -15.38 25.23
C GLN A 179 -21.62 -16.51 24.44
N ARG A 180 -21.18 -16.26 23.20
CA ARG A 180 -20.56 -17.28 22.34
C ARG A 180 -19.26 -17.84 22.92
N PHE A 181 -18.45 -17.01 23.57
CA PHE A 181 -17.13 -17.41 24.08
C PHE A 181 -17.06 -17.52 25.61
N GLY A 182 -18.18 -17.34 26.32
CA GLY A 182 -18.21 -17.40 27.79
C GLY A 182 -17.38 -16.33 28.48
N MET A 183 -17.21 -15.17 27.84
CA MET A 183 -16.36 -14.07 28.33
C MET A 183 -17.19 -12.95 28.94
N SER A 184 -16.62 -12.13 29.83
CA SER A 184 -17.30 -10.90 30.26
C SER A 184 -17.29 -9.85 29.14
N ARG A 185 -18.29 -8.96 29.10
CA ARG A 185 -18.31 -7.81 28.16
C ARG A 185 -17.04 -6.95 28.25
N ASN A 186 -16.50 -6.77 29.45
CA ASN A 186 -15.24 -6.05 29.65
C ASN A 186 -14.05 -6.79 29.03
N THR A 187 -14.01 -8.12 29.14
CA THR A 187 -12.97 -8.95 28.51
C THR A 187 -13.03 -8.85 26.98
N VAL A 188 -14.22 -8.82 26.40
CA VAL A 188 -14.43 -8.62 24.96
C VAL A 188 -13.93 -7.24 24.52
N ALA A 189 -14.30 -6.17 25.24
CA ALA A 189 -13.83 -4.82 24.95
C ALA A 189 -12.29 -4.69 25.01
N VAL A 190 -11.67 -5.28 26.03
CA VAL A 190 -10.20 -5.32 26.14
C VAL A 190 -9.56 -6.12 24.99
N ALA A 191 -10.18 -7.22 24.57
CA ALA A 191 -9.69 -8.00 23.44
C ALA A 191 -9.74 -7.20 22.12
N VAL A 192 -10.84 -6.48 21.86
CA VAL A 192 -10.96 -5.57 20.70
C VAL A 192 -9.89 -4.48 20.75
N HIS A 193 -9.72 -3.83 21.90
CA HIS A 193 -8.69 -2.79 22.07
C HIS A 193 -7.29 -3.33 21.74
N ARG A 194 -6.93 -4.50 22.28
CA ARG A 194 -5.63 -5.14 22.01
C ARG A 194 -5.46 -5.51 20.54
N LEU A 195 -6.50 -5.98 19.88
CA LEU A 195 -6.46 -6.28 18.44
C LEU A 195 -6.28 -5.02 17.61
N ARG A 196 -6.94 -3.90 17.95
CA ARG A 196 -6.76 -2.61 17.28
C ARG A 196 -5.34 -2.06 17.48
N GLU A 197 -4.81 -2.13 18.69
CA GLU A 197 -3.43 -1.75 18.99
C GLU A 197 -2.42 -2.60 18.19
N ARG A 198 -2.64 -3.92 18.13
CA ARG A 198 -1.79 -4.81 17.34
C ARG A 198 -1.90 -4.55 15.84
N LEU A 199 -3.11 -4.29 15.34
CA LEU A 199 -3.33 -3.89 13.95
C LEU A 199 -2.57 -2.61 13.61
N GLN A 200 -2.61 -1.60 14.50
CA GLN A 200 -1.87 -0.35 14.31
C GLN A 200 -0.35 -0.59 14.26
N GLN A 201 0.18 -1.49 15.11
CA GLN A 201 1.59 -1.88 15.07
C GLN A 201 1.96 -2.56 13.75
N LEU A 202 1.11 -3.46 13.25
CA LEU A 202 1.33 -4.16 11.99
C LEU A 202 1.23 -3.22 10.79
N VAL A 203 0.26 -2.30 10.76
CA VAL A 203 0.17 -1.24 9.74
C VAL A 203 1.42 -0.35 9.80
N SER A 204 1.84 0.07 10.99
CA SER A 204 3.04 0.89 11.17
C SER A 204 4.30 0.15 10.73
N ALA A 205 4.38 -1.18 10.92
CA ALA A 205 5.48 -1.99 10.43
C ALA A 205 5.49 -2.07 8.90
N GLU A 206 4.34 -2.32 8.26
CA GLU A 206 4.21 -2.35 6.80
C GLU A 206 4.58 -0.98 6.17
N VAL A 207 4.10 0.12 6.76
CA VAL A 207 4.42 1.49 6.33
C VAL A 207 5.87 1.84 6.62
N GLY A 208 6.36 1.52 7.81
CA GLY A 208 7.73 1.76 8.25
C GLY A 208 8.75 1.08 7.34
N CYS A 209 8.43 -0.09 6.79
CA CYS A 209 9.26 -0.74 5.77
C CYS A 209 9.41 0.12 4.51
N THR A 210 8.41 0.93 4.16
CA THR A 210 8.42 1.79 2.96
C THR A 210 8.96 3.20 3.19
N LEU A 211 9.36 3.55 4.42
CA LEU A 211 9.83 4.89 4.80
C LEU A 211 11.32 4.92 5.11
N GLY A 212 12.02 6.01 4.81
CA GLY A 212 13.44 6.17 5.16
C GLY A 212 13.68 6.71 6.55
N ASP A 213 12.70 7.40 7.10
CA ASP A 213 12.72 7.95 8.44
C ASP A 213 11.52 7.41 9.25
N PRO A 214 11.76 6.79 10.43
CA PRO A 214 10.72 6.44 11.38
C PRO A 214 9.80 7.62 11.79
N GLY A 215 10.26 8.87 11.67
CA GLY A 215 9.48 10.08 11.94
C GLY A 215 8.25 10.27 11.03
N GLY A 216 8.26 9.68 9.82
CA GLY A 216 7.16 9.78 8.84
C GLY A 216 5.99 8.84 9.08
N ILE A 217 6.12 7.86 9.99
CA ILE A 217 5.12 6.79 10.18
C ILE A 217 3.75 7.38 10.56
N ARG A 218 3.71 8.37 11.45
CA ARG A 218 2.43 8.99 11.87
C ARG A 218 1.71 9.66 10.71
N ALA A 219 2.43 10.42 9.88
CA ALA A 219 1.84 11.11 8.73
C ALA A 219 1.30 10.14 7.69
N GLU A 220 2.00 9.03 7.44
CA GLU A 220 1.52 8.00 6.52
C GLU A 220 0.35 7.19 7.10
N VAL A 221 0.31 6.93 8.42
CA VAL A 221 -0.85 6.31 9.08
C VAL A 221 -2.08 7.22 9.00
N GLU A 222 -1.92 8.53 9.17
CA GLU A 222 -2.97 9.52 8.96
C GLU A 222 -3.45 9.55 7.50
N ALA A 223 -2.52 9.45 6.54
CA ALA A 223 -2.86 9.36 5.11
C ALA A 223 -3.66 8.09 4.78
N ILE A 224 -3.31 6.94 5.38
CA ILE A 224 -4.07 5.69 5.25
C ILE A 224 -5.49 5.86 5.81
N GLN A 225 -5.63 6.46 6.99
CA GLN A 225 -6.95 6.70 7.60
C GLN A 225 -7.81 7.62 6.72
N ALA A 226 -7.22 8.68 6.17
CA ALA A 226 -7.91 9.58 5.25
C ALA A 226 -8.34 8.88 3.94
N ALA A 227 -7.49 8.00 3.39
CA ALA A 227 -7.77 7.27 2.16
C ALA A 227 -8.81 6.14 2.33
N VAL A 228 -8.84 5.49 3.50
CA VAL A 228 -9.80 4.41 3.82
C VAL A 228 -11.16 4.98 4.25
N GLY A 229 -11.19 6.17 4.87
CA GLY A 229 -12.42 6.83 5.32
C GLY A 229 -13.28 7.46 4.21
N GLN A 230 -12.81 7.52 2.97
CA GLN A 230 -13.60 8.01 1.85
C GLN A 230 -14.47 6.88 1.27
N PRO A 231 -15.82 6.97 1.32
CA PRO A 231 -16.67 5.99 0.67
C PRO A 231 -16.34 5.94 -0.82
N ALA A 232 -16.29 4.73 -1.39
CA ALA A 232 -16.15 4.56 -2.83
C ALA A 232 -17.31 5.29 -3.52
N PRO A 233 -17.08 6.13 -4.55
CA PRO A 233 -18.17 6.58 -5.38
C PRO A 233 -18.81 5.34 -6.03
N MET A 234 -20.09 5.14 -5.77
CA MET A 234 -20.91 4.12 -6.43
C MET A 234 -21.00 4.36 -7.94
#